data_AF-A0A5N5JPR6-F1
#
_entry.id   AF-A0A5N5JPR6-F1
#
_cell.length_a   1.000
_cell.length_b   1.000
_cell.length_c   1.000
_cell.angle_alpha   90.00
_cell.angle_beta   90.00
_cell.angle_gamma   90.00
#
_symmetry.space_group_name_H-M   'P 1'
#
loop_
_entity.id
_entity.type
_entity.pdbx_description
1 polymer ?
#
loop_
_entity_poly.entity_id
_entity_poly.type
_entity_poly.pdbx_seq_one_letter_code
_entity_poly.pdbx_strand_id
1 'polypeptide(L)' 'MKLFLAALLLCSLLLSSSFLEPVMANSSFCAKKCSTRCANAGIQDRCLKYCGICCEQCKCVPSGTYGNKHEL' A
#
# COMPACT_ATOMS: atom_id res chain seq x y z
N MET A 1 -19.20 -35.16 -4.67
CA MET A 1 -18.82 -34.50 -3.39
C MET A 1 -17.36 -34.03 -3.38
N LYS A 2 -16.36 -34.89 -3.60
CA LYS A 2 -14.94 -34.45 -3.64
C LYS A 2 -14.61 -33.43 -4.74
N LEU A 3 -15.15 -33.61 -5.95
CA LEU A 3 -14.95 -32.67 -7.09
C LEU A 3 -15.55 -31.28 -6.83
N PHE A 4 -16.71 -31.20 -6.17
CA PHE A 4 -17.33 -29.94 -5.79
C PHE A 4 -16.52 -29.19 -4.74
N LEU A 5 -16.00 -29.90 -3.73
CA LEU A 5 -15.09 -29.32 -2.73
C LEU A 5 -13.80 -28.78 -3.34
N ALA A 6 -13.21 -29.53 -4.29
CA ALA A 6 -12.00 -29.09 -4.99
C ALA A 6 -12.27 -27.84 -5.85
N ALA A 7 -13.38 -27.80 -6.57
CA ALA A 7 -13.78 -26.63 -7.36
C ALA A 7 -14.04 -25.39 -6.48
N LEU A 8 -14.67 -25.58 -5.32
CA LEU A 8 -14.98 -24.48 -4.39
C LEU A 8 -13.72 -23.88 -3.75
N LEU A 9 -12.72 -24.72 -3.43
CA LEU A 9 -11.39 -24.30 -2.96
C LEU A 9 -10.59 -23.55 -4.03
N LEU A 10 -10.66 -23.99 -5.28
CA LEU A 10 -10.00 -23.32 -6.41
C LEU A 10 -10.61 -21.94 -6.66
N CYS A 11 -11.94 -21.84 -6.65
CA CYS A 11 -12.64 -20.56 -6.78
C CYS A 11 -12.27 -19.59 -5.66
N SER A 12 -12.24 -20.03 -4.40
CA SER A 12 -11.89 -19.14 -3.28
C SER A 12 -10.45 -18.63 -3.34
N LEU A 13 -9.48 -19.44 -3.78
CA LEU A 13 -8.11 -18.98 -4.01
C LEU A 13 -8.03 -17.91 -5.11
N LEU A 14 -8.71 -18.13 -6.24
CA LEU A 14 -8.71 -17.20 -7.38
C LEU A 14 -9.39 -15.88 -7.05
N LEU A 15 -10.47 -15.90 -6.26
CA LEU A 15 -11.10 -14.67 -5.77
C LEU A 15 -10.19 -13.90 -4.82
N SER A 16 -9.40 -14.59 -4.00
CA SER A 16 -8.49 -13.96 -3.02
C SER A 16 -7.36 -13.18 -3.68
N SER A 17 -6.82 -13.67 -4.80
CA SER A 17 -5.75 -12.98 -5.55
C SER A 17 -6.17 -11.61 -6.09
N SER A 18 -7.45 -11.39 -6.36
CA SER A 18 -7.97 -10.11 -6.86
C SER A 18 -8.00 -9.01 -5.79
N PHE A 19 -7.94 -9.38 -4.51
CA PHE A 19 -7.95 -8.44 -3.38
C PHE A 19 -6.54 -8.16 -2.82
N LEU A 20 -5.52 -8.83 -3.33
CA LEU A 20 -4.12 -8.59 -2.96
C LEU A 20 -3.57 -7.44 -3.82
N GLU A 21 -4.09 -6.24 -3.60
CA GLU A 21 -3.48 -5.01 -4.09
C GLU A 21 -2.07 -4.81 -3.48
N PRO A 22 -1.21 -4.00 -4.13
CA PRO A 22 0.24 -3.99 -3.93
C PRO A 22 0.63 -3.35 -2.60
N VAL A 23 0.44 -4.07 -1.49
CA VAL A 23 0.87 -3.63 -0.16
C VAL A 23 2.35 -3.91 0.09
N MET A 24 2.97 -4.76 -0.73
CA MET A 24 4.24 -5.41 -0.39
C MET A 24 5.47 -4.84 -1.13
N ALA A 25 5.31 -3.91 -2.08
CA ALA A 25 6.43 -3.36 -2.84
C ALA A 25 6.33 -1.84 -2.94
N ASN A 26 6.69 -1.13 -1.85
CA ASN A 26 7.05 0.28 -2.00
C ASN A 26 8.31 0.33 -2.88
N SER A 27 8.21 1.02 -4.01
CA SER A 27 9.37 1.42 -4.79
C SER A 27 10.41 2.11 -3.89
N SER A 28 11.70 2.00 -4.24
CA SER A 28 12.77 2.65 -3.47
C SER A 28 12.54 4.16 -3.31
N PHE A 29 11.91 4.79 -4.32
CA PHE A 29 11.42 6.16 -4.28
C PHE A 29 10.39 6.37 -3.17
N CYS A 30 9.29 5.60 -3.17
CA CYS A 30 8.23 5.72 -2.18
C CYS A 30 8.73 5.39 -0.77
N ALA A 31 9.56 4.36 -0.60
CA ALA A 31 10.16 4.00 0.68
C ALA A 31 10.95 5.19 1.27
N LYS A 32 11.85 5.79 0.49
CA LYS A 32 12.67 6.92 0.95
C LYS A 32 11.83 8.16 1.23
N LYS A 33 10.94 8.54 0.32
CA LYS A 33 10.11 9.74 0.46
C LYS A 33 9.11 9.62 1.61
N CYS A 34 8.44 8.48 1.76
CA CYS A 34 7.53 8.24 2.88
C CYS A 34 8.25 8.17 4.22
N SER A 35 9.49 7.67 4.27
CA SER A 35 10.30 7.74 5.49
C SER A 35 10.54 9.18 5.93
N THR A 36 10.85 10.09 5.00
CA THR A 36 10.99 11.52 5.33
C THR A 36 9.65 12.13 5.73
N ARG A 37 8.59 11.87 4.97
CA ARG A 37 7.25 12.41 5.22
C ARG A 37 6.68 12.00 6.58
N CYS A 38 6.96 10.77 7.01
CA CYS A 38 6.45 10.21 8.24
C CYS A 38 7.39 10.36 9.45
N ALA A 39 8.51 11.08 9.33
CA ALA A 39 9.54 11.17 10.38
C ALA A 39 9.01 11.68 11.73
N ASN A 40 7.98 12.54 11.72
CA ASN A 40 7.35 13.11 12.93
C ASN A 40 5.93 12.57 13.18
N ALA A 41 5.55 11.44 12.56
CA ALA A 41 4.22 10.89 12.73
C ALA A 41 4.06 10.22 14.10
N GLY A 42 2.99 10.56 14.85
CA GLY A 42 2.70 9.94 16.15
C GLY A 42 2.34 8.45 16.08
N ILE A 43 1.90 7.97 14.91
CA ILE A 43 1.69 6.54 14.62
C ILE A 43 2.40 6.20 13.32
N GLN A 44 3.67 5.78 13.43
CA GLN A 44 4.59 5.68 12.30
C GLN A 44 4.15 4.63 11.26
N ASP A 45 3.78 3.42 11.69
CA ASP A 45 3.36 2.34 10.79
C ASP A 45 2.13 2.72 9.96
N ARG A 46 1.16 3.39 10.59
CA ARG A 46 -0.04 3.88 9.91
C ARG A 46 0.34 4.91 8.85
N CYS A 47 1.23 5.85 9.17
CA CYS A 47 1.68 6.86 8.21
C CYS A 47 2.39 6.22 7.02
N LEU A 48 3.35 5.32 7.26
CA LEU A 48 4.11 4.65 6.22
C LEU A 48 3.21 3.82 5.30
N LYS A 49 2.23 3.10 5.87
CA LYS A 49 1.25 2.31 5.11
C LYS A 49 0.47 3.18 4.12
N TYR A 50 -0.18 4.24 4.60
CA TYR A 50 -1.02 5.06 3.72
C TYR A 50 -0.20 5.94 2.78
N CYS A 51 0.95 6.46 3.21
CA CYS A 51 1.87 7.16 2.32
C CYS A 51 2.35 6.26 1.18
N GLY A 52 2.70 5.00 1.47
CA GLY A 52 3.11 4.03 0.46
C GLY A 52 2.02 3.77 -0.58
N ILE A 53 0.79 3.50 -0.13
CA ILE A 53 -0.36 3.30 -1.03
C ILE A 53 -0.56 4.52 -1.95
N CYS A 54 -0.63 5.73 -1.38
CA CYS A 54 -0.81 6.95 -2.18
C CYS A 54 0.36 7.20 -3.13
N CYS A 55 1.59 6.94 -2.69
CA CYS A 55 2.78 7.12 -3.51
C CYS A 55 2.81 6.12 -4.67
N GLU A 56 2.38 4.87 -4.45
CA GLU A 56 2.34 3.89 -5.54
C GLU A 56 1.23 4.19 -6.57
N GLN A 57 0.14 4.82 -6.14
CA GLN A 57 -0.93 5.25 -7.03
C GLN A 57 -0.57 6.55 -7.78
N CYS A 58 -0.07 7.57 -7.08
CA CYS A 58 0.12 8.92 -7.60
C CYS A 58 1.57 9.21 -8.03
N LYS A 59 2.53 8.36 -7.67
CA LYS A 59 3.97 8.51 -7.92
C LYS A 59 4.56 9.82 -7.38
N CYS A 60 3.96 10.39 -6.33
CA CYS A 60 4.39 11.63 -5.69
C CYS A 60 4.27 11.56 -4.15
N VAL A 61 5.06 12.37 -3.44
CA VAL A 61 5.00 12.55 -1.98
C VAL A 61 5.35 14.02 -1.67
N PRO A 62 4.52 14.76 -0.91
CA PRO A 62 4.80 16.15 -0.56
C PRO A 62 6.05 16.30 0.30
N SER A 63 6.69 17.47 0.21
CA SER A 63 7.81 17.84 1.06
C SER A 63 7.42 18.04 2.54
N GLY A 64 8.39 17.97 3.45
CA GLY A 64 8.18 18.15 4.89
C GLY A 64 7.43 16.99 5.56
N THR A 65 7.08 17.11 6.85
CA THR A 65 6.36 16.08 7.62
C THR A 65 4.87 16.35 7.81
N TYR A 66 4.39 17.52 7.39
CA TYR A 66 2.99 17.95 7.43
C TYR A 66 2.76 19.03 6.34
N GLY A 67 1.50 19.29 5.94
CA GLY A 67 1.19 20.36 4.98
C GLY A 67 1.62 20.08 3.52
N ASN A 68 1.91 21.14 2.75
CA ASN A 68 2.46 21.10 1.38
C ASN A 68 1.69 20.24 0.35
N LYS A 69 0.39 20.03 0.60
CA LYS A 69 -0.45 19.19 -0.27
C LYS A 69 -0.69 19.77 -1.68
N HIS A 70 -0.37 21.05 -1.89
CA HIS A 70 -0.46 21.73 -3.18
C HIS A 70 0.71 21.41 -4.12
N GLU A 71 1.75 20.73 -3.64
CA GLU A 71 2.87 20.23 -4.46
C GLU A 71 2.50 18.96 -5.25
N LEU A 72 1.28 18.43 -5.03
CA LEU A 72 0.76 17.22 -5.64
C LEU A 72 0.03 17.52 -6.95
#